data_AF-A0A7J0F8G8-F1
#
_entry.id   AF-A0A7J0F8G8-F1
#
_cell.length_a   1.000
_cell.length_b   1.000
_cell.length_c   1.000
_cell.angle_alpha   90.00
_cell.angle_beta   90.00
_cell.angle_gamma   90.00
#
_symmetry.space_group_name_H-M   'P 1'
#
loop_
_entity.id
_entity.type
_entity.pdbx_description
1 polymer ?
#
loop_
_entity_poly.entity_id
_entity_poly.type
_entity_poly.pdbx_seq_one_letter_code
_entity_poly.pdbx_strand_id
1 'polypeptide(L)'
;MRFCCSTGDAMGMNMVSKGVQNVLDYLQSDFPDMDVIGISGNFCSDKKPAAVNWIEGRGKSVVCEAIIKEEVVRKVLKTNVASLVELNMLKNLTGSAMAGALGGFNAHAMNDGKDLHVSVTMPSIEVGTVGGGTQLASQSACLNLLGVKGASKEAPGSNSRQLAKVVAAAVLAGELSLMSAIAAGQLVNSHMKYNRSSKDVSKVSS
;
A
#
# COMPACT_ATOMS: atom_id res chain seq x y z
N MET A 1 -0.13 15.97 20.57
CA MET A 1 -0.76 14.67 20.92
C MET A 1 -1.10 13.90 19.64
N ARG A 2 -0.98 12.55 19.63
CA ARG A 2 -1.35 11.69 18.50
C ARG A 2 -2.43 10.72 18.93
N PHE A 3 -3.68 11.02 18.59
CA PHE A 3 -4.82 10.20 18.94
C PHE A 3 -4.96 9.01 17.99
N CYS A 4 -5.22 7.83 18.55
CA CYS A 4 -5.41 6.59 17.81
C CYS A 4 -6.74 5.95 18.23
N CYS A 5 -7.57 5.56 17.26
CA CYS A 5 -8.80 4.83 17.50
C CYS A 5 -9.22 4.00 16.29
N SER A 6 -10.13 3.04 16.50
CA SER A 6 -10.77 2.28 15.41
C SER A 6 -11.97 3.04 14.84
N THR A 7 -12.20 2.93 13.53
CA THR A 7 -13.21 3.72 12.80
C THR A 7 -14.23 2.84 12.05
N GLY A 8 -14.34 1.57 12.46
CA GLY A 8 -15.15 0.57 11.76
C GLY A 8 -14.71 0.41 10.31
N ASP A 9 -15.67 0.44 9.39
CA ASP A 9 -15.44 0.31 7.94
C ASP A 9 -15.22 1.64 7.21
N ALA A 10 -15.30 2.77 7.92
CA ALA A 10 -14.90 4.06 7.37
C ALA A 10 -13.38 4.22 7.44
N MET A 11 -12.81 4.97 6.49
CA MET A 11 -11.40 5.41 6.60
C MET A 11 -11.19 6.29 7.84
N GLY A 12 -12.21 7.08 8.20
CA GLY A 12 -12.38 7.55 9.57
C GLY A 12 -11.91 8.98 9.87
N MET A 13 -11.27 9.70 8.95
CA MET A 13 -10.75 11.06 9.22
C MET A 13 -11.76 12.00 9.88
N ASN A 14 -12.97 12.12 9.33
CA ASN A 14 -13.98 13.00 9.91
C ASN A 14 -14.49 12.53 11.29
N MET A 15 -14.55 11.21 11.49
CA MET A 15 -14.95 10.62 12.78
C MET A 15 -13.89 10.91 13.84
N VAL A 16 -12.62 10.71 13.50
CA VAL A 16 -11.48 10.97 14.38
C VAL A 16 -11.41 12.45 14.73
N SER A 17 -11.50 13.37 13.75
CA SER A 17 -11.43 14.81 14.03
C SER A 17 -12.53 15.29 14.99
N LYS A 18 -13.75 14.75 14.86
CA LYS A 18 -14.86 15.05 15.79
C LYS A 18 -14.58 14.52 17.19
N GLY A 19 -14.09 13.28 17.29
CA GLY A 19 -13.70 12.70 18.58
C GLY A 19 -12.57 13.50 19.25
N VAL A 20 -11.57 13.91 18.48
CA VAL A 20 -10.47 14.74 18.98
C VAL A 20 -10.97 16.10 19.46
N GLN A 21 -11.86 16.78 18.74
CA GLN A 21 -12.43 18.04 19.20
C GLN A 21 -13.08 17.89 20.58
N ASN A 22 -13.93 16.88 20.77
CA ASN A 22 -14.58 16.64 22.07
C ASN A 22 -13.56 16.37 23.19
N VAL A 23 -12.48 15.65 22.90
CA VAL A 23 -11.42 15.40 23.89
C VAL A 23 -10.66 16.68 24.21
N LEU A 24 -10.38 17.53 23.21
CA LEU A 24 -9.71 18.81 23.44
C LEU A 24 -10.59 19.75 24.26
N ASP A 25 -11.90 19.83 23.98
CA ASP A 25 -12.86 20.63 24.76
C ASP A 25 -12.89 20.17 26.23
N TYR A 26 -12.88 18.85 26.47
CA TYR A 26 -12.79 18.27 27.81
C TYR A 26 -11.44 18.60 28.49
N LEU A 27 -10.33 18.50 27.78
CA LEU A 27 -9.03 18.85 28.35
C LEU A 27 -8.91 20.34 28.68
N GLN A 28 -9.55 21.22 27.91
CA GLN A 28 -9.58 22.65 28.22
C GLN A 28 -10.38 22.98 29.48
N SER A 29 -11.35 22.14 29.88
CA SER A 29 -12.03 22.33 31.17
C SER A 29 -11.13 22.01 32.36
N ASP A 30 -10.24 21.04 32.20
CA ASP A 30 -9.30 20.60 33.26
C ASP A 30 -8.01 21.45 33.28
N PHE A 31 -7.61 21.98 32.12
CA PHE A 31 -6.43 22.83 31.93
C PHE A 31 -6.82 24.16 31.25
N PRO A 32 -7.35 25.14 32.02
CA PRO A 32 -7.86 26.40 31.45
C PRO A 32 -6.81 27.28 30.78
N ASP A 33 -5.53 27.04 31.04
CA ASP A 33 -4.38 27.70 30.42
C ASP A 33 -3.92 27.03 29.10
N MET A 34 -4.53 25.90 28.71
CA MET A 34 -4.23 25.21 27.45
C MET A 34 -4.84 25.92 26.23
N ASP A 35 -3.97 26.41 25.34
CA ASP A 35 -4.37 26.97 24.05
C ASP A 35 -4.34 25.92 22.92
N VAL A 36 -5.47 25.72 22.24
CA VAL A 36 -5.61 24.78 21.13
C VAL A 36 -5.40 25.53 19.81
N ILE A 37 -4.16 25.51 19.32
CA ILE A 37 -3.77 26.15 18.05
C ILE A 37 -4.45 25.49 16.83
N GLY A 38 -4.76 24.20 16.92
CA GLY A 38 -5.50 23.49 15.89
C GLY A 38 -5.56 21.98 16.09
N ILE A 39 -6.60 21.36 15.53
CA ILE A 39 -6.85 19.90 15.64
C ILE A 39 -5.76 19.08 14.93
N SER A 40 -5.11 19.63 13.90
CA SER A 40 -4.12 18.94 13.08
C SER A 40 -2.80 19.71 13.04
N GLY A 41 -1.89 19.43 13.98
CA GLY A 41 -0.52 19.93 13.99
C GLY A 41 0.47 19.10 13.15
N ASN A 42 0.02 18.50 12.05
CA ASN A 42 0.78 17.58 11.17
C ASN A 42 1.38 16.31 11.82
N PHE A 43 1.20 16.08 13.12
CA PHE A 43 1.70 14.87 13.80
C PHE A 43 0.81 13.62 13.61
N CYS A 44 -0.39 13.79 13.02
CA CYS A 44 -1.12 12.68 12.38
C CYS A 44 -0.42 12.20 11.10
N SER A 45 0.22 13.16 10.42
CA SER A 45 0.71 13.18 9.04
C SER A 45 -0.28 12.65 8.01
N ASP A 46 -1.35 13.41 7.76
CA ASP A 46 -2.29 13.15 6.66
C ASP A 46 -1.77 13.71 5.33
N LYS A 47 -1.60 12.84 4.33
CA LYS A 47 -1.21 13.17 2.95
C LYS A 47 0.16 13.84 2.82
N LYS A 48 1.05 13.65 3.81
CA LYS A 48 2.45 14.08 3.76
C LYS A 48 3.33 12.87 4.06
N PRO A 49 4.49 12.73 3.38
CA PRO A 49 5.47 11.71 3.76
C PRO A 49 5.96 11.99 5.17
N ALA A 50 5.88 11.00 6.06
CA ALA A 50 6.32 11.15 7.43
C ALA A 50 6.76 9.82 8.03
N ALA A 51 7.94 9.82 8.66
CA ALA A 51 8.51 8.65 9.33
C ALA A 51 7.59 8.10 10.41
N VAL A 52 6.83 8.96 11.11
CA VAL A 52 5.88 8.54 12.15
C VAL A 52 4.83 7.56 11.62
N ASN A 53 4.35 7.72 10.38
CA ASN A 53 3.38 6.79 9.80
C ASN A 53 4.02 5.44 9.43
N TRP A 54 5.31 5.44 9.13
CA TRP A 54 6.06 4.22 8.83
C TRP A 54 6.35 3.42 10.09
N ILE A 55 6.82 4.09 11.15
CA ILE A 55 7.25 3.49 12.40
C ILE A 55 6.04 3.05 13.24
N GLU A 56 5.09 3.95 13.44
CA GLU A 56 3.96 3.74 14.35
C GLU A 56 2.67 3.26 13.63
N GLY A 57 2.71 3.19 12.30
CA GLY A 57 1.54 2.89 11.48
C GLY A 57 0.52 4.03 11.40
N ARG A 58 -0.42 3.90 10.45
CA ARG A 58 -1.61 4.76 10.31
C ARG A 58 -2.70 4.11 9.45
N GLY A 59 -3.91 3.94 9.97
CA GLY A 59 -4.96 3.20 9.28
C GLY A 59 -4.77 1.69 9.48
N LYS A 60 -4.53 0.94 8.42
CA LYS A 60 -4.32 -0.52 8.46
C LYS A 60 -2.87 -0.87 8.15
N SER A 61 -2.20 -1.52 9.10
CA SER A 61 -0.89 -2.14 8.90
C SER A 61 -1.09 -3.57 8.40
N VAL A 62 -0.52 -3.89 7.24
CA VAL A 62 -0.73 -5.17 6.56
C VAL A 62 0.60 -5.75 6.11
N VAL A 63 0.79 -7.05 6.33
CA VAL A 63 1.85 -7.85 5.71
C VAL A 63 1.18 -8.85 4.77
N CYS A 64 1.72 -9.00 3.57
CA CYS A 64 1.30 -10.00 2.60
C CYS A 64 2.54 -10.74 2.09
N GLU A 65 2.51 -12.06 2.08
CA GLU A 65 3.62 -12.92 1.68
C GLU A 65 3.15 -14.06 0.78
N ALA A 66 4.07 -14.59 -0.04
CA ALA A 66 3.82 -15.72 -0.92
C ALA A 66 5.11 -16.49 -1.20
N ILE A 67 4.96 -17.79 -1.46
CA ILE A 67 6.03 -18.65 -1.96
C ILE A 67 5.74 -18.96 -3.43
N ILE A 68 6.67 -18.60 -4.31
CA ILE A 68 6.59 -18.80 -5.75
C ILE A 68 7.53 -19.95 -6.12
N LYS A 69 6.95 -21.01 -6.69
CA LYS A 69 7.71 -22.20 -7.10
C LYS A 69 8.67 -21.90 -8.24
N GLU A 70 9.82 -22.58 -8.27
CA GLU A 70 10.85 -22.41 -9.31
C GLU A 70 10.25 -22.43 -10.73
N GLU A 71 9.37 -23.39 -10.99
CA GLU A 71 8.70 -23.55 -12.26
C GLU A 71 7.91 -22.30 -12.66
N VAL A 72 7.22 -21.67 -11.71
CA VAL A 72 6.46 -20.43 -11.94
C VAL A 72 7.41 -19.26 -12.19
N VAL A 73 8.50 -19.17 -11.43
CA VAL A 73 9.54 -18.14 -11.65
C VAL A 73 10.11 -18.23 -13.07
N ARG A 74 10.42 -19.44 -13.53
CA ARG A 74 10.95 -19.64 -14.89
C ARG A 74 9.89 -19.45 -15.98
N LYS A 75 8.74 -20.11 -15.84
CA LYS A 75 7.71 -20.17 -16.90
C LYS A 75 6.85 -18.92 -16.96
N VAL A 76 6.53 -18.29 -15.85
CA VAL A 76 5.65 -17.10 -15.82
C VAL A 76 6.48 -15.83 -15.71
N LEU A 77 7.39 -15.76 -14.75
CA LEU A 77 8.19 -14.56 -14.49
C LEU A 77 9.38 -14.38 -15.44
N LYS A 78 9.69 -15.41 -16.25
CA LYS A 78 10.73 -15.39 -17.30
C LYS A 78 12.12 -15.02 -16.76
N THR A 79 12.41 -15.42 -15.52
CA THR A 79 13.68 -15.15 -14.84
C THR A 79 14.06 -16.33 -13.94
N ASN A 80 15.01 -16.14 -13.02
CA ASN A 80 15.41 -17.12 -12.02
C ASN A 80 15.44 -16.48 -10.61
N VAL A 81 15.41 -17.34 -9.58
CA VAL A 81 15.34 -16.90 -8.17
C VAL A 81 16.55 -16.05 -7.76
N ALA A 82 17.76 -16.45 -8.15
CA ALA A 82 18.99 -15.73 -7.78
C ALA A 82 18.96 -14.28 -8.29
N SER A 83 18.60 -14.07 -9.56
CA SER A 83 18.49 -12.74 -10.15
C SER A 83 17.43 -11.87 -9.47
N LEU A 84 16.30 -12.45 -9.04
CA LEU A 84 15.26 -11.71 -8.32
C LEU A 84 15.72 -11.30 -6.91
N VAL A 85 16.40 -12.19 -6.20
CA VAL A 85 16.92 -11.91 -4.85
C VAL A 85 18.03 -10.87 -4.91
N GLU A 86 18.99 -11.01 -5.83
CA GLU A 86 20.07 -10.06 -6.04
C GLU A 86 19.52 -8.67 -6.39
N LEU A 87 18.61 -8.59 -7.36
CA LEU A 87 17.98 -7.33 -7.73
C LEU A 87 17.22 -6.70 -6.56
N ASN A 88 16.57 -7.52 -5.70
CA ASN A 88 15.87 -7.00 -4.53
C ASN A 88 16.84 -6.34 -3.55
N MET A 89 17.96 -7.01 -3.25
CA MET A 89 19.01 -6.49 -2.37
C MET A 89 19.62 -5.19 -2.89
N LEU A 90 19.89 -5.12 -4.19
CA LEU A 90 20.50 -3.94 -4.79
C LEU A 90 19.50 -2.79 -4.94
N LYS A 91 18.29 -3.06 -5.43
CA LYS A 91 17.31 -2.03 -5.75
C LYS A 91 16.49 -1.57 -4.54
N ASN A 92 15.81 -2.51 -3.89
CA ASN A 92 14.79 -2.20 -2.88
C ASN A 92 15.38 -1.96 -1.48
N LEU A 93 16.56 -2.51 -1.21
CA LEU A 93 17.25 -2.30 0.06
C LEU A 93 18.34 -1.25 -0.11
N THR A 94 19.40 -1.57 -0.85
CA THR A 94 20.57 -0.69 -0.96
C THR A 94 20.23 0.62 -1.68
N GLY A 95 19.59 0.54 -2.85
CA GLY A 95 19.17 1.71 -3.63
C GLY A 95 18.20 2.62 -2.86
N SER A 96 17.21 2.05 -2.19
CA SER A 96 16.28 2.80 -1.34
C SER A 96 16.98 3.45 -0.14
N ALA A 97 17.91 2.76 0.52
CA ALA A 97 18.70 3.32 1.60
C ALA A 97 19.54 4.53 1.13
N MET A 98 20.18 4.42 -0.04
CA MET A 98 20.92 5.52 -0.65
C MET A 98 20.04 6.71 -1.00
N ALA A 99 18.78 6.46 -1.38
CA ALA A 99 17.80 7.51 -1.70
C ALA A 99 17.08 8.10 -0.46
N GLY A 100 17.31 7.55 0.73
CA GLY A 100 16.52 7.91 1.93
C GLY A 100 15.04 7.52 1.82
N ALA A 101 14.73 6.51 1.01
CA ALA A 101 13.37 6.02 0.79
C ALA A 101 13.02 4.92 1.80
N LEU A 102 11.80 4.97 2.33
CA LEU A 102 11.23 3.92 3.17
C LEU A 102 10.43 2.95 2.30
N GLY A 103 10.79 1.67 2.35
CA GLY A 103 10.18 0.61 1.56
C GLY A 103 9.98 -0.66 2.38
N GLY A 104 9.06 -1.51 1.94
CA GLY A 104 8.66 -2.72 2.68
C GLY A 104 8.61 -3.98 1.84
N PHE A 105 9.19 -3.97 0.63
CA PHE A 105 9.22 -5.15 -0.24
C PHE A 105 10.51 -5.94 -0.03
N ASN A 106 10.36 -7.23 0.24
CA ASN A 106 11.47 -8.15 0.47
C ASN A 106 11.31 -9.41 -0.39
N ALA A 107 12.44 -9.96 -0.85
CA ALA A 107 12.51 -11.21 -1.57
C ALA A 107 13.74 -12.01 -1.11
N HIS A 108 13.58 -13.31 -0.85
CA HIS A 108 14.67 -14.21 -0.50
C HIS A 108 14.43 -15.63 -1.04
N ALA A 109 15.50 -16.40 -1.21
CA ALA A 109 15.42 -17.76 -1.71
C ALA A 109 15.10 -18.75 -0.58
N MET A 110 14.35 -19.81 -0.91
CA MET A 110 14.01 -20.93 -0.03
C MET A 110 14.22 -22.26 -0.75
N ASN A 111 14.12 -23.38 -0.04
CA ASN A 111 14.22 -24.74 -0.60
C ASN A 111 15.48 -24.91 -1.48
N ASP A 112 16.66 -24.69 -0.87
CA ASP A 112 17.97 -24.77 -1.52
C ASP A 112 18.12 -23.86 -2.74
N GLY A 113 17.47 -22.70 -2.73
CA GLY A 113 17.56 -21.71 -3.80
C GLY A 113 16.54 -21.87 -4.93
N LYS A 114 15.66 -22.87 -4.85
CA LYS A 114 14.70 -23.19 -5.92
C LYS A 114 13.46 -22.33 -5.89
N ASP A 115 12.91 -22.11 -4.71
CA ASP A 115 11.66 -21.35 -4.55
C ASP A 115 11.96 -19.92 -4.09
N LEU A 116 11.10 -18.99 -4.49
CA LEU A 116 11.20 -17.59 -4.10
C LEU A 116 10.14 -17.26 -3.05
N HIS A 117 10.57 -16.81 -1.88
CA HIS A 117 9.68 -16.16 -0.93
C HIS A 117 9.68 -14.65 -1.17
N VAL A 118 8.49 -14.07 -1.24
CA VAL A 118 8.30 -12.62 -1.36
C VAL A 118 7.33 -12.13 -0.29
N SER A 119 7.57 -10.91 0.20
CA SER A 119 6.68 -10.25 1.14
C SER A 119 6.65 -8.75 0.91
N VAL A 120 5.50 -8.13 1.17
CA VAL A 120 5.35 -6.68 1.26
C VAL A 120 4.77 -6.30 2.62
N THR A 121 5.36 -5.30 3.26
CA THR A 121 4.88 -4.69 4.50
C THR A 121 4.41 -3.27 4.21
N MET A 122 3.16 -2.99 4.53
CA MET A 122 2.52 -1.69 4.32
C MET A 122 1.92 -1.21 5.65
N PRO A 123 2.66 -0.42 6.45
CA PRO A 123 2.26 -0.06 7.81
C PRO A 123 1.14 0.98 7.86
N SER A 124 0.88 1.69 6.75
CA SER A 124 0.01 2.87 6.74
C SER A 124 -1.03 2.88 5.61
N ILE A 125 -1.79 1.80 5.41
CA ILE A 125 -2.86 1.75 4.39
C ILE A 125 -4.12 2.44 4.93
N GLU A 126 -4.48 3.58 4.34
CA GLU A 126 -5.64 4.37 4.72
C GLU A 126 -6.82 4.12 3.78
N VAL A 127 -7.65 3.14 4.12
CA VAL A 127 -8.79 2.72 3.27
C VAL A 127 -10.06 2.55 4.09
N GLY A 128 -11.20 2.70 3.40
CA GLY A 128 -12.53 2.48 3.94
C GLY A 128 -13.50 2.04 2.86
N THR A 129 -14.58 1.38 3.27
CA THR A 129 -15.64 0.85 2.41
C THR A 129 -16.99 1.55 2.64
N VAL A 130 -17.00 2.52 3.58
CA VAL A 130 -18.11 3.40 3.93
C VAL A 130 -17.67 4.86 3.91
N GLY A 131 -18.57 5.75 3.47
CA GLY A 131 -18.38 7.20 3.49
C GLY A 131 -17.55 7.73 2.32
N GLY A 132 -17.47 9.06 2.22
CA GLY A 132 -16.77 9.75 1.14
C GLY A 132 -17.23 9.30 -0.26
N GLY A 133 -16.27 9.11 -1.16
CA GLY A 133 -16.53 8.68 -2.54
C GLY A 133 -17.00 7.24 -2.70
N THR A 134 -16.99 6.41 -1.65
CA THR A 134 -17.41 4.99 -1.74
C THR A 134 -18.91 4.83 -2.05
N GLN A 135 -19.69 5.89 -1.95
CA GLN A 135 -21.13 5.91 -2.23
C GLN A 135 -21.45 6.16 -3.70
N LEU A 136 -20.49 6.68 -4.46
CA LEU A 136 -20.65 6.95 -5.89
C LEU A 136 -20.77 5.63 -6.67
N ALA A 137 -21.59 5.62 -7.73
CA ALA A 137 -22.00 4.40 -8.42
C ALA A 137 -20.81 3.54 -8.90
N SER A 138 -19.84 4.13 -9.60
CA SER A 138 -18.69 3.41 -10.14
C SER A 138 -17.79 2.83 -9.04
N GLN A 139 -17.48 3.62 -8.02
CA GLN A 139 -16.67 3.20 -6.87
C GLN A 139 -17.40 2.10 -6.08
N SER A 140 -18.71 2.22 -5.93
CA SER A 140 -19.56 1.22 -5.28
C SER A 140 -19.52 -0.11 -6.04
N ALA A 141 -19.65 -0.06 -7.38
CA ALA A 141 -19.56 -1.24 -8.24
C ALA A 141 -18.21 -1.96 -8.08
N CYS A 142 -17.08 -1.23 -8.06
CA CYS A 142 -15.77 -1.82 -7.82
C CYS A 142 -15.65 -2.49 -6.44
N LEU A 143 -16.17 -1.85 -5.39
CA LEU A 143 -16.17 -2.45 -4.04
C LEU A 143 -17.10 -3.68 -3.95
N ASN A 144 -18.18 -3.71 -4.73
CA ASN A 144 -19.07 -4.87 -4.85
C ASN A 144 -18.37 -6.04 -5.55
N LEU A 145 -17.58 -5.79 -6.61
CA LEU A 145 -16.78 -6.82 -7.28
C LEU A 145 -15.80 -7.49 -6.32
N LEU A 146 -15.24 -6.72 -5.38
CA LEU A 146 -14.34 -7.21 -4.35
C LEU A 146 -15.08 -7.81 -3.13
N GLY A 147 -16.42 -7.75 -3.10
CA GLY A 147 -17.23 -8.26 -1.99
C GLY A 147 -17.11 -7.48 -0.68
N VAL A 148 -16.63 -6.24 -0.71
CA VAL A 148 -16.32 -5.45 0.50
C VAL A 148 -17.12 -4.15 0.61
N LYS A 149 -18.14 -3.93 -0.22
CA LYS A 149 -18.90 -2.67 -0.18
C LYS A 149 -19.66 -2.50 1.14
N GLY A 150 -19.59 -1.29 1.70
CA GLY A 150 -20.40 -0.91 2.85
C GLY A 150 -19.84 -1.39 4.19
N ALA A 151 -20.64 -1.19 5.24
CA ALA A 151 -20.30 -1.65 6.59
C ALA A 151 -20.50 -3.17 6.66
N SER A 152 -19.58 -3.85 7.33
CA SER A 152 -19.72 -5.29 7.56
C SER A 152 -20.85 -5.55 8.56
N LYS A 153 -21.68 -6.55 8.25
CA LYS A 153 -22.75 -7.03 9.15
C LYS A 153 -22.22 -8.01 10.20
N GLU A 154 -21.07 -8.62 9.96
CA GLU A 154 -20.46 -9.62 10.86
C GLU A 154 -19.67 -8.95 11.97
N ALA A 155 -18.73 -8.07 11.60
CA ALA A 155 -17.87 -7.39 12.56
C ALA A 155 -17.42 -6.02 12.02
N PRO A 156 -17.60 -4.91 12.77
CA PRO A 156 -17.16 -3.60 12.34
C PRO A 156 -15.70 -3.58 11.86
N GLY A 157 -15.48 -3.01 10.68
CA GLY A 157 -14.16 -2.89 10.08
C GLY A 157 -13.70 -4.11 9.28
N SER A 158 -14.48 -5.19 9.21
CA SER A 158 -14.09 -6.41 8.47
C SER A 158 -13.89 -6.12 6.98
N ASN A 159 -14.83 -5.39 6.37
CA ASN A 159 -14.78 -5.07 4.93
C ASN A 159 -13.56 -4.17 4.61
N SER A 160 -13.32 -3.14 5.42
CA SER A 160 -12.16 -2.26 5.24
C SER A 160 -10.82 -2.95 5.52
N ARG A 161 -10.76 -3.92 6.43
CA ARG A 161 -9.57 -4.78 6.61
C ARG A 161 -9.36 -5.68 5.40
N GLN A 162 -10.42 -6.27 4.86
CA GLN A 162 -10.35 -7.11 3.67
C GLN A 162 -9.88 -6.30 2.45
N LEU A 163 -10.40 -5.08 2.27
CA LEU A 163 -9.92 -4.17 1.22
C LEU A 163 -8.42 -3.87 1.36
N ALA A 164 -7.93 -3.62 2.58
CA ALA A 164 -6.50 -3.39 2.83
C ALA A 164 -5.64 -4.62 2.48
N LYS A 165 -6.12 -5.84 2.75
CA LYS A 165 -5.46 -7.09 2.32
C LYS A 165 -5.40 -7.21 0.79
N VAL A 166 -6.50 -6.91 0.10
CA VAL A 166 -6.55 -6.92 -1.38
C VAL A 166 -5.54 -5.91 -1.96
N VAL A 167 -5.45 -4.70 -1.38
CA VAL A 167 -4.47 -3.70 -1.79
C VAL A 167 -3.04 -4.23 -1.61
N ALA A 168 -2.70 -4.79 -0.45
CA ALA A 168 -1.37 -5.33 -0.20
C ALA A 168 -1.03 -6.51 -1.14
N ALA A 169 -1.98 -7.40 -1.42
CA ALA A 169 -1.80 -8.50 -2.37
C ALA A 169 -1.59 -8.00 -3.80
N ALA A 170 -2.34 -6.98 -4.23
CA ALA A 170 -2.16 -6.36 -5.54
C ALA A 170 -0.79 -5.67 -5.67
N VAL A 171 -0.31 -5.01 -4.61
CA VAL A 171 1.04 -4.44 -4.57
C VAL A 171 2.10 -5.52 -4.66
N LEU A 172 1.98 -6.61 -3.87
CA LEU A 172 2.92 -7.74 -3.93
C LEU A 172 3.01 -8.33 -5.35
N ALA A 173 1.86 -8.54 -6.00
CA ALA A 173 1.81 -9.04 -7.37
C ALA A 173 2.44 -8.06 -8.39
N GLY A 174 2.17 -6.76 -8.24
CA GLY A 174 2.74 -5.71 -9.08
C GLY A 174 4.26 -5.61 -8.94
N GLU A 175 4.77 -5.61 -7.70
CA GLU A 175 6.21 -5.60 -7.42
C GLU A 175 6.89 -6.84 -7.97
N LEU A 176 6.31 -8.04 -7.77
CA LEU A 176 6.87 -9.28 -8.32
C LEU A 176 6.96 -9.22 -9.85
N SER A 177 5.92 -8.73 -10.52
CA SER A 177 5.90 -8.56 -11.98
C SER A 177 6.96 -7.57 -12.46
N LEU A 178 7.06 -6.39 -11.82
CA LEU A 178 8.03 -5.35 -12.15
C LEU A 178 9.47 -5.83 -11.93
N MET A 179 9.74 -6.43 -10.77
CA MET A 179 11.05 -7.01 -10.44
C MET A 179 11.47 -8.05 -11.47
N SER A 180 10.53 -8.89 -11.91
CA SER A 180 10.79 -9.91 -12.93
C SER A 180 11.10 -9.31 -14.30
N ALA A 181 10.35 -8.28 -14.71
CA ALA A 181 10.60 -7.57 -15.96
C ALA A 181 11.96 -6.85 -15.98
N ILE A 182 12.39 -6.30 -14.85
CA ILE A 182 13.72 -5.69 -14.71
C ILE A 182 14.81 -6.76 -14.76
N ALA A 183 14.67 -7.82 -13.96
CA ALA A 183 15.64 -8.92 -13.89
C ALA A 183 15.81 -9.63 -15.25
N ALA A 184 14.74 -9.73 -16.05
CA ALA A 184 14.78 -10.32 -17.39
C ALA A 184 15.19 -9.33 -18.49
N GLY A 185 15.45 -8.06 -18.17
CA GLY A 185 15.77 -7.02 -19.17
C GLY A 185 14.62 -6.67 -20.12
N GLN A 186 13.37 -6.96 -19.74
CA GLN A 186 12.18 -6.83 -20.60
C GLN A 186 11.39 -5.54 -20.39
N LEU A 187 11.73 -4.72 -19.38
CA LEU A 187 10.94 -3.55 -19.00
C LEU A 187 10.69 -2.58 -20.17
N VAL A 188 11.75 -2.18 -20.87
CA VAL A 188 11.66 -1.21 -21.99
C VAL A 188 10.82 -1.78 -23.14
N ASN A 189 11.05 -3.04 -23.50
CA ASN A 189 10.33 -3.70 -24.59
C ASN A 189 8.82 -3.80 -24.29
N SER A 190 8.45 -4.12 -23.05
CA SER A 190 7.06 -4.16 -22.62
C SER A 190 6.39 -2.79 -22.68
N HIS A 191 7.11 -1.72 -22.30
CA HIS A 191 6.61 -0.34 -22.43
C HIS A 191 6.37 0.06 -23.88
N MET A 192 7.32 -0.26 -24.78
CA MET A 192 7.18 0.06 -26.20
C MET A 192 6.00 -0.67 -26.86
N LYS A 193 5.72 -1.90 -26.42
CA LYS A 193 4.65 -2.72 -27.00
C LYS A 193 3.25 -2.36 -26.50
N TYR A 194 3.10 -2.09 -25.20
CA TYR A 194 1.78 -2.00 -24.57
C TYR A 194 1.43 -0.58 -24.07
N ASN A 195 2.41 0.30 -23.91
CA ASN A 195 2.22 1.65 -23.35
C ASN A 195 2.55 2.77 -24.36
N ARG A 196 2.74 2.43 -25.65
CA ARG A 196 2.82 3.39 -26.75
C ARG A 196 1.89 2.99 -27.88
N SER A 197 1.21 3.98 -28.45
CA SER A 197 0.40 3.80 -29.65
C SER A 197 1.30 3.53 -30.85
N SER A 198 0.98 2.53 -31.66
CA SER A 198 1.68 2.21 -32.92
C SER A 198 1.70 3.39 -33.90
N LYS A 199 0.83 4.38 -33.73
CA LYS A 199 0.74 5.59 -34.57
C LYS A 199 1.92 6.56 -34.38
N ASP A 200 2.62 6.53 -33.24
CA ASP A 200 3.73 7.46 -32.99
C ASP A 200 5.06 6.99 -33.59
N VAL A 201 5.19 5.71 -33.94
CA VAL A 201 6.42 5.13 -34.50
C VAL A 201 6.54 5.42 -36.00
N SER A 202 5.42 5.55 -36.72
CA SER A 202 5.40 5.75 -38.17
C SER A 202 5.75 7.17 -38.64
N LYS A 203 5.91 8.14 -37.72
CA LYS A 203 6.25 9.55 -38.06
C LYS A 203 7.75 9.85 -38.07
N VAL A 204 8.59 8.93 -37.59
CA VAL A 204 10.04 9.12 -37.53
C VAL A 204 10.75 8.52 -38.77
N SER A 205 9.99 7.85 -39.65
CA SER A 205 10.50 7.16 -40.84
C SER A 205 9.86 7.69 -42.14
N SER A 206 9.69 9.01 -42.27
CA SER A 206 9.26 9.66 -43.51
C SER A 206 10.14 10.87 -43.81
#